data_AF-A0A974ZA79-F1
#
_entry.id   AF-A0A974ZA79-F1
#
_cell.length_a   1.000
_cell.length_b   1.000
_cell.length_c   1.000
_cell.angle_alpha   90.00
_cell.angle_beta   90.00
_cell.angle_gamma   90.00
#
_symmetry.space_group_name_H-M   'P 1'
#
loop_
_entity.id
_entity.type
_entity.pdbx_description
1 polymer ?
#
loop_
_entity_poly.entity_id
_entity_poly.type
_entity_poly.pdbx_seq_one_letter_code
_entity_poly.pdbx_strand_id
1 'polypeptide(L)'
;MEEILSLATQLAGWAGALGTAAAYGLVSRRWVAPDSATFQSLNLSGAALLAVSAAASSSWPAVAANSVWVLISVHALVGARRVLRHRRGSGTDHLLAGELAEAQPVA
;
A
#
# COMPACT_ATOMS: atom_id res chain seq x y z
N MET A 1 7.49 18.83 -27.27
CA MET A 1 7.14 17.57 -26.56
C MET A 1 8.07 17.33 -25.37
N GLU A 2 9.38 17.47 -25.52
CA GLU A 2 10.34 17.26 -24.42
C GLU A 2 10.11 18.16 -23.20
N GLU A 3 9.73 19.42 -23.41
CA GLU A 3 9.38 20.35 -22.33
C GLU A 3 8.19 19.88 -21.50
N ILE A 4 7.14 19.36 -22.16
CA ILE A 4 5.93 18.83 -21.51
C ILE A 4 6.29 17.58 -20.69
N LEU A 5 7.15 16.71 -21.24
CA LEU A 5 7.62 15.51 -20.53
C LEU A 5 8.45 15.88 -19.29
N SER A 6 9.34 16.86 -19.40
CA SER A 6 10.12 17.38 -18.27
C SER A 6 9.22 17.93 -17.17
N LEU A 7 8.26 18.80 -17.52
CA LEU A 7 7.26 19.34 -16.58
C LEU A 7 6.45 18.23 -15.88
N ALA A 8 5.98 17.23 -16.64
CA ALA A 8 5.23 16.11 -16.08
C ALA A 8 6.06 15.32 -15.06
N THR A 9 7.34 15.04 -15.34
CA THR A 9 8.24 14.31 -14.43
C THR A 9 8.65 15.12 -13.20
N GLN A 10 8.75 16.45 -13.30
CA GLN A 10 8.99 17.33 -12.16
C GLN A 10 7.76 17.40 -11.25
N LEU A 11 6.57 17.55 -11.83
CA LEU A 11 5.31 17.51 -11.09
C LEU A 11 5.11 16.15 -10.42
N ALA A 12 5.41 15.05 -11.11
CA ALA A 12 5.40 13.71 -10.54
C ALA A 12 6.38 13.58 -9.37
N GLY A 13 7.61 14.09 -9.52
CA GLY A 13 8.61 14.08 -8.44
C GLY A 13 8.15 14.83 -7.19
N TRP A 14 7.66 16.06 -7.36
CA TRP A 14 7.13 16.86 -6.25
C TRP A 14 5.88 16.25 -5.62
N ALA A 15 4.93 15.77 -6.44
CA ALA A 15 3.74 15.08 -5.94
C ALA A 15 4.11 13.81 -5.15
N GLY A 16 5.08 13.05 -5.67
CA GLY A 16 5.61 11.86 -5.01
C GLY A 16 6.27 12.18 -3.67
N ALA A 17 7.14 13.20 -3.63
CA ALA A 17 7.83 13.65 -2.41
C ALA A 17 6.85 14.15 -1.34
N LEU A 18 5.88 14.97 -1.71
CA LEU A 18 4.85 15.46 -0.79
C LEU A 18 3.98 14.32 -0.27
N GLY A 19 3.62 13.36 -1.13
CA GLY A 19 2.83 12.19 -0.77
C GLY A 19 3.55 11.28 0.23
N THR A 20 4.82 10.93 -0.01
CA THR A 20 5.61 10.12 0.94
C THR A 20 5.90 10.88 2.23
N ALA A 21 6.17 12.19 2.17
CA ALA A 21 6.36 13.01 3.37
C ALA A 21 5.08 13.07 4.23
N ALA A 22 3.91 13.22 3.61
CA ALA A 22 2.63 13.19 4.31
C ALA A 22 2.36 11.81 4.92
N ALA A 23 2.62 10.72 4.18
CA ALA A 23 2.49 9.35 4.67
C ALA A 23 3.39 9.11 5.89
N TYR A 24 4.65 9.54 5.82
CA TYR A 24 5.60 9.45 6.93
C TYR A 24 5.15 10.31 8.12
N GLY A 25 4.63 11.52 7.87
CA GLY A 25 4.07 12.39 8.90
C GLY A 25 2.89 11.75 9.64
N LEU A 26 2.00 11.06 8.93
CA LEU A 26 0.87 10.32 9.53
C LEU A 26 1.34 9.20 10.46
N VAL A 27 2.35 8.42 10.02
CA VAL A 27 2.95 7.35 10.84
C VAL A 27 3.72 7.93 12.03
N SER A 28 4.48 9.00 11.82
CA SER A 28 5.26 9.66 12.88
C SER A 28 4.37 10.24 13.98
N ARG A 29 3.16 10.72 13.62
CA ARG A 29 2.16 11.18 14.59
C ARG A 29 1.37 10.04 15.24
N ARG A 30 1.64 8.78 14.87
CA ARG A 30 0.90 7.57 15.27
C ARG A 30 -0.58 7.60 14.89
N TRP A 31 -0.96 8.42 13.91
CA TRP A 31 -2.34 8.50 13.43
C TRP A 31 -2.69 7.29 12.55
N VAL A 32 -1.68 6.72 11.89
CA VAL A 32 -1.81 5.54 11.04
C VAL A 32 -0.69 4.57 11.39
N ALA A 33 -1.01 3.29 11.48
CA ALA A 33 -0.01 2.25 11.71
C ALA A 33 0.80 1.98 10.42
N PRO A 34 2.11 1.64 10.50
CA PRO A 34 2.95 1.38 9.32
C PRO A 34 2.50 0.18 8.47
N ASP A 35 1.75 -0.75 9.06
CA ASP A 35 1.15 -1.91 8.41
C ASP A 35 -0.23 -1.61 7.81
N SER A 36 -0.75 -0.39 8.02
CA SER A 36 -2.03 0.04 7.48
C SER A 36 -2.01 0.08 5.95
N ALA A 37 -3.09 -0.44 5.35
CA ALA A 37 -3.32 -0.37 3.92
C ALA A 37 -3.27 1.07 3.38
N THR A 38 -3.76 2.05 4.16
CA THR A 38 -3.76 3.47 3.76
C THR A 38 -2.34 4.02 3.66
N PHE A 39 -1.50 3.74 4.66
CA PHE A 39 -0.10 4.15 4.63
C PHE A 39 0.62 3.49 3.45
N GLN A 40 0.46 2.18 3.27
CA GLN A 40 1.14 1.44 2.21
C GLN A 40 0.67 1.86 0.82
N SER A 41 -0.61 2.22 0.63
CA SER A 41 -1.09 2.76 -0.66
C SER A 41 -0.51 4.13 -0.98
N LEU A 42 -0.43 5.03 0.01
CA LEU A 42 0.18 6.35 -0.18
C LEU A 42 1.67 6.20 -0.49
N ASN A 43 2.34 5.36 0.29
CA ASN A 43 3.76 5.10 0.14
C ASN A 43 4.10 4.47 -1.22
N LEU A 44 3.30 3.51 -1.68
CA LEU A 44 3.40 2.92 -3.01
C LEU A 44 3.27 3.99 -4.11
N SER A 45 2.23 4.84 -4.04
CA SER A 45 2.01 5.88 -5.04
C SER A 45 3.14 6.91 -5.07
N GLY A 46 3.59 7.38 -3.90
CA GLY A 46 4.65 8.39 -3.82
C GLY A 46 6.00 7.85 -4.27
N ALA A 47 6.35 6.63 -3.84
CA ALA A 47 7.58 5.96 -4.29
C ALA A 47 7.56 5.68 -5.81
N ALA A 48 6.43 5.27 -6.38
CA ALA A 48 6.32 5.05 -7.83
C ALA A 48 6.54 6.35 -8.63
N LEU A 49 5.92 7.45 -8.20
CA LEU A 49 6.09 8.76 -8.83
C LEU A 49 7.55 9.26 -8.73
N LEU A 50 8.18 9.08 -7.56
CA LEU A 50 9.59 9.42 -7.35
C LEU A 50 10.53 8.54 -8.19
N ALA A 51 10.23 7.25 -8.36
CA ALA A 51 11.02 6.37 -9.22
C ALA A 51 10.99 6.85 -10.69
N VAL A 52 9.80 7.24 -11.19
CA VAL A 52 9.65 7.79 -12.55
C VAL A 52 10.42 9.11 -12.70
N SER A 53 10.30 10.03 -11.73
CA SER A 53 11.02 11.31 -11.74
C SER A 53 12.54 11.14 -11.66
N ALA A 54 13.01 10.18 -10.84
CA ALA A 54 14.42 9.85 -10.70
C ALA A 54 15.00 9.22 -11.98
N ALA A 55 14.22 8.38 -12.66
CA ALA A 55 14.62 7.80 -13.94
C ALA A 55 14.77 8.87 -15.02
N ALA A 56 13.85 9.84 -15.06
CA ALA A 56 13.93 10.99 -15.96
C ALA A 56 15.18 11.86 -15.70
N SER A 57 15.58 11.98 -14.44
CA SER A 57 16.79 12.71 -14.03
C SER A 57 18.08 11.87 -14.11
N SER A 58 18.02 10.64 -14.63
CA SER A 58 19.15 9.68 -14.67
C SER A 58 19.80 9.39 -13.29
N SER A 59 19.04 9.54 -12.20
CA SER A 59 19.51 9.29 -10.84
C SER A 59 19.29 7.83 -10.44
N TRP A 60 20.17 6.95 -10.90
CA TRP A 60 20.08 5.50 -10.63
C TRP A 60 19.99 5.12 -9.14
N PRO A 61 20.70 5.77 -8.19
CA PRO A 61 20.52 5.49 -6.77
C PRO A 61 19.10 5.76 -6.28
N ALA A 62 18.49 6.87 -6.72
CA ALA A 62 17.14 7.24 -6.33
C ALA A 62 16.09 6.32 -6.99
N VAL A 63 16.31 5.88 -8.24
CA VAL A 63 15.46 4.87 -8.89
C VAL A 63 15.47 3.57 -8.09
N ALA A 64 16.65 3.08 -7.71
CA ALA A 64 16.79 1.86 -6.92
C ALA A 64 16.10 1.97 -5.56
N ALA A 65 16.35 3.06 -4.83
CA ALA A 65 15.71 3.30 -3.53
C ALA A 65 14.19 3.31 -3.63
N ASN A 66 13.62 4.10 -4.53
CA ASN A 66 12.16 4.18 -4.69
C ASN A 66 11.54 2.87 -5.17
N SER A 67 12.25 2.10 -5.99
CA SER A 67 11.81 0.75 -6.41
C SER A 67 11.73 -0.21 -5.22
N VAL A 68 12.67 -0.15 -4.28
CA VAL A 68 12.61 -0.95 -3.04
C VAL A 68 11.37 -0.56 -2.21
N TRP A 69 11.08 0.73 -2.09
CA TRP A 69 9.90 1.21 -1.38
C TRP A 69 8.60 0.72 -2.00
N VAL A 70 8.50 0.75 -3.35
CA VAL A 70 7.39 0.15 -4.10
C VAL A 70 7.22 -1.33 -3.75
N LEU A 71 8.30 -2.11 -3.77
CA LEU A 71 8.25 -3.55 -3.47
C LEU A 71 7.77 -3.83 -2.04
N ILE A 72 8.27 -3.08 -1.05
CA ILE A 72 7.86 -3.19 0.35
C ILE A 72 6.36 -2.92 0.48
N SER A 73 5.86 -1.84 -0.13
CA SER A 73 4.46 -1.47 -0.05
C SER A 73 3.53 -2.45 -0.77
N VAL A 74 3.94 -3.00 -1.92
CA VAL A 74 3.20 -4.09 -2.59
C VAL A 74 3.13 -5.33 -1.70
N HIS A 75 4.25 -5.75 -1.12
CA HIS A 75 4.29 -6.93 -0.24
C HIS A 75 3.36 -6.76 0.96
N ALA A 76 3.41 -5.60 1.63
CA ALA A 76 2.56 -5.29 2.76
C ALA A 76 1.06 -5.30 2.39
N LEU A 77 0.70 -4.72 1.24
CA LEU A 77 -0.69 -4.68 0.78
C LEU A 77 -1.24 -6.06 0.41
N VAL A 78 -0.41 -6.90 -0.21
CA VAL A 78 -0.77 -8.30 -0.51
C VAL A 78 -0.93 -9.10 0.78
N GLY A 79 -0.05 -8.91 1.78
CA GLY A 79 -0.16 -9.53 3.10
C GLY A 79 -1.45 -9.15 3.82
N ALA A 80 -1.78 -7.85 3.86
CA ALA A 80 -3.02 -7.36 4.49
C ALA A 80 -4.28 -7.97 3.86
N ARG A 81 -4.31 -8.10 2.53
CA ARG A 81 -5.43 -8.73 1.81
C ARG A 81 -5.59 -10.23 2.14
N ARG A 82 -4.48 -10.94 2.36
CA ARG A 82 -4.52 -12.37 2.75
C ARG A 82 -5.09 -12.54 4.16
N VAL A 83 -4.66 -11.71 5.11
CA VAL A 83 -5.17 -11.74 6.50
C VAL A 83 -6.67 -11.45 6.54
N LEU A 84 -7.14 -10.44 5.81
CA LEU A 84 -8.56 -10.10 5.73
C LEU A 84 -9.40 -11.23 5.08
N ARG A 85 -8.85 -11.92 4.08
CA ARG A 85 -9.52 -13.07 3.44
C ARG A 85 -9.65 -14.26 4.39
N HIS A 86 -8.63 -14.56 5.20
CA HIS A 86 -8.72 -15.65 6.18
C HIS A 86 -9.75 -15.37 7.28
N ARG A 87 -9.83 -14.14 7.81
CA ARG A 87 -10.83 -13.80 8.83
C ARG A 87 -12.27 -13.92 8.33
N ARG A 88 -12.51 -13.66 7.04
CA ARG A 88 -13.84 -13.81 6.44
C ARG A 88 -14.27 -15.26 6.30
N GLY A 89 -13.35 -16.16 5.91
CA GLY A 89 -13.65 -17.59 5.80
C GLY A 89 -13.97 -18.24 7.15
N SER A 90 -13.14 -17.98 8.17
CA SER A 90 -13.35 -18.57 9.49
C SER A 90 -14.66 -18.13 10.15
N GLY A 91 -15.04 -16.85 10.01
CA GLY A 91 -16.29 -16.34 10.60
C GLY A 91 -17.55 -17.03 10.05
N THR A 92 -17.59 -17.31 8.74
CA THR A 92 -18.69 -18.08 8.13
C THR A 92 -18.68 -19.54 8.55
N ASP A 93 -17.50 -20.16 8.70
CA ASP A 93 -17.40 -21.56 9.11
C ASP A 93 -17.96 -21.79 10.52
N HIS A 94 -17.74 -20.83 11.45
CA HIS A 94 -18.28 -20.90 12.80
C HIS A 94 -19.80 -20.69 12.87
N LEU A 95 -20.34 -19.81 12.02
CA LEU A 95 -21.80 -19.57 11.93
C LEU A 95 -22.51 -20.78 11.33
N LEU A 96 -21.97 -21.35 10.25
CA LEU A 96 -22.51 -22.58 9.65
C LEU A 96 -22.41 -23.76 10.62
N ALA A 97 -21.31 -23.89 11.37
CA ALA A 97 -21.18 -24.93 12.40
C ALA A 97 -22.22 -24.78 13.53
N GLY A 98 -22.53 -23.54 13.94
CA GLY A 98 -23.58 -23.27 14.93
C GLY A 98 -24.97 -23.61 14.41
N GLU A 99 -25.29 -23.22 13.17
CA GLU A 99 -26.59 -23.47 12.54
C GLU A 99 -26.81 -24.96 12.26
N LEU A 100 -25.76 -25.70 11.89
CA LEU A 100 -25.80 -27.16 11.76
C LEU A 100 -25.94 -27.89 13.10
N ALA A 101 -25.44 -27.32 14.20
CA ALA A 101 -25.58 -27.89 15.54
C ALA A 101 -26.98 -27.65 16.12
N GLU A 102 -27.58 -26.48 15.86
CA GLU A 102 -28.94 -26.13 16.28
C GLU A 102 -30.01 -26.84 15.46
N ALA A 103 -29.73 -27.14 14.19
CA ALA A 103 -30.62 -27.90 13.31
C ALA A 103 -30.68 -29.40 13.63
N GLN A 104 -29.85 -29.93 14.54
CA GLN A 104 -30.00 -31.30 15.03
C GLN A 104 -31.10 -31.33 16.09
N PRO A 105 -32.27 -31.95 15.81
CA PRO A 105 -33.33 -32.05 16.80
C PRO A 105 -32.81 -32.84 18.00
N VAL A 106 -32.92 -32.26 19.19
CA VAL A 106 -32.62 -32.92 20.46
C VAL A 106 -33.55 -34.13 20.57
N ALA A 107 -32.99 -35.31 20.31
CA ALA A 107 -33.68 -36.60 20.36
C ALA A 107 -34.02 -37.01 21.80
#